data_AF-A0A1G2PKX6-F1
#
_entry.id   AF-A0A1G2PKX6-F1
#
_cell.length_a   1.000
_cell.length_b   1.000
_cell.length_c   1.000
_cell.angle_alpha   90.00
_cell.angle_beta   90.00
_cell.angle_gamma   90.00
#
_symmetry.space_group_name_H-M   'P 1'
#
loop_
_entity.id
_entity.type
_entity.pdbx_description
1 polymer ?
#
loop_
_entity_poly.entity_id
_entity_poly.type
_entity_poly.pdbx_seq_one_letter_code
_entity_poly.pdbx_strand_id
1 'polypeptide(L)'
;MRFSIPKQRYILTTALRRIGYAPSRRGQSFVRKLSSTPYPQFHLYVEETERGWGFNLHLDQKQPTYEPGRAHAGEYEGEVVEREAARIRAFIDT
;
A
#
# COMPACT_ATOMS: atom_id res chain seq x y z
N MET A 1 -3.43 5.21 -5.56
CA MET A 1 -4.55 4.36 -6.03
C MET A 1 -5.37 3.81 -4.86
N ARG A 2 -6.71 3.83 -4.95
CA ARG A 2 -7.61 3.21 -3.95
C ARG A 2 -8.34 2.00 -4.54
N PHE A 3 -8.50 0.94 -3.74
CA PHE A 3 -9.28 -0.23 -4.11
C PHE A 3 -9.83 -0.96 -2.88
N SER A 4 -10.84 -1.80 -3.06
CA SER A 4 -11.39 -2.65 -2.01
C SER A 4 -11.33 -4.11 -2.40
N ILE A 5 -11.22 -4.98 -1.39
CA ILE A 5 -11.31 -6.43 -1.54
C ILE A 5 -12.28 -6.96 -0.47
N PRO A 6 -13.26 -7.83 -0.83
CA PRO A 6 -14.23 -8.37 0.13
C PRO A 6 -13.57 -9.10 1.29
N LYS A 7 -14.26 -9.31 2.42
CA LYS A 7 -13.67 -9.99 3.58
C LYS A 7 -13.35 -11.46 3.27
N GLN A 8 -12.10 -11.87 3.47
CA GLN A 8 -11.65 -13.25 3.27
C GLN A 8 -11.46 -14.00 4.58
N ARG A 9 -11.24 -15.31 4.45
CA ARG A 9 -11.08 -16.25 5.55
C ARG A 9 -9.67 -16.27 6.16
N TYR A 10 -8.68 -15.70 5.48
CA TYR A 10 -7.31 -15.64 5.95
C TYR A 10 -6.98 -14.29 6.63
N ILE A 11 -5.92 -14.30 7.44
CA ILE A 11 -5.45 -13.12 8.17
C ILE A 11 -4.72 -12.18 7.21
N LEU A 12 -5.23 -10.97 7.01
CA LEU A 12 -4.69 -9.99 6.05
C LEU A 12 -3.20 -9.68 6.29
N THR A 13 -2.78 -9.51 7.55
CA THR A 13 -1.38 -9.25 7.90
C THR A 13 -0.45 -10.37 7.41
N THR A 14 -0.88 -11.62 7.52
CA THR A 14 -0.14 -12.79 7.02
C THR A 14 -0.06 -12.81 5.51
N ALA A 15 -1.16 -12.51 4.81
CA ALA A 15 -1.18 -12.42 3.36
C ALA A 15 -0.24 -11.32 2.85
N LEU A 16 -0.31 -10.12 3.42
CA LEU A 16 0.55 -8.99 3.06
C LEU A 16 2.03 -9.28 3.31
N ARG A 17 2.38 -9.93 4.44
CA ARG A 17 3.77 -10.34 4.71
C ARG A 17 4.33 -11.28 3.65
N ARG A 18 3.52 -12.21 3.11
CA ARG A 18 3.96 -13.12 2.04
C ARG A 18 4.32 -12.41 0.74
N ILE A 19 3.69 -11.26 0.47
CA ILE A 19 3.98 -10.45 -0.72
C ILE A 19 4.96 -9.29 -0.43
N GLY A 20 5.69 -9.34 0.69
CA GLY A 20 6.78 -8.42 1.01
C GLY A 20 6.38 -7.13 1.72
N TYR A 21 5.14 -7.04 2.20
CA TYR A 21 4.66 -5.90 2.97
C TYR A 21 4.90 -6.12 4.47
N ALA A 22 5.65 -5.21 5.08
CA ALA A 22 5.87 -5.18 6.52
C ALA A 22 4.91 -4.17 7.18
N PRO A 23 4.34 -4.47 8.36
CA PRO A 23 3.53 -3.50 9.08
C PRO A 23 4.37 -2.30 9.49
N SER A 24 3.81 -1.10 9.31
CA SER A 24 4.36 0.12 9.86
C SER A 24 4.24 0.13 11.38
N ARG A 25 5.05 0.97 12.04
CA ARG A 25 5.04 1.13 13.51
C ARG A 25 3.67 1.55 14.07
N ARG A 26 2.78 2.13 13.26
CA ARG A 26 1.42 2.56 13.67
C ARG A 26 0.33 1.51 13.39
N GLY A 27 0.66 0.33 12.86
CA GLY A 27 -0.26 -0.80 12.71
C GLY A 27 -1.35 -0.69 11.64
N GLN A 28 -1.66 0.52 11.15
CA GLN A 28 -2.74 0.77 10.17
C GLN A 28 -2.25 0.89 8.72
N SER A 29 -0.95 0.69 8.49
CA SER A 29 -0.37 0.73 7.15
C SER A 29 0.77 -0.25 7.03
N PHE A 30 1.05 -0.64 5.80
CA PHE A 30 2.12 -1.56 5.45
C PHE A 30 3.04 -0.92 4.43
N VAL A 31 4.30 -1.33 4.45
CA VAL A 31 5.33 -0.79 3.58
C VAL A 31 6.06 -1.92 2.89
N ARG A 32 6.30 -1.77 1.58
CA ARG A 32 7.20 -2.62 0.80
C ARG A 32 8.28 -1.76 0.17
N LYS A 33 9.52 -1.92 0.63
CA LYS A 33 10.69 -1.22 0.07
C LYS A 33 11.08 -1.80 -1.28
N LEU A 34 11.47 -0.94 -2.22
CA LEU A 34 11.96 -1.35 -3.54
C LEU A 34 13.49 -1.38 -3.63
N SER A 35 14.17 -0.86 -2.61
CA SER A 35 15.63 -0.82 -2.50
C SER A 35 16.06 -0.98 -1.03
N SER A 36 17.39 -1.01 -0.80
CA SER A 36 17.98 -0.98 0.55
C SER A 36 17.87 0.39 1.23
N THR A 37 17.51 1.44 0.47
CA THR A 37 17.29 2.80 0.98
C THR A 37 15.85 2.98 1.50
N PRO A 38 15.56 4.05 2.26
CA PRO A 38 14.20 4.30 2.75
C PRO A 38 13.16 4.51 1.64
N TYR A 39 13.58 4.97 0.46
CA TYR A 39 12.76 5.20 -0.72
C TYR A 39 13.51 4.69 -1.98
N PRO A 40 12.81 4.32 -3.06
CA PRO A 40 11.36 4.31 -3.19
C PRO A 40 10.69 3.13 -2.46
N GLN A 41 9.49 3.34 -1.96
CA GLN A 41 8.71 2.32 -1.25
C GLN A 41 7.23 2.42 -1.59
N PHE A 42 6.54 1.28 -1.61
CA PHE A 42 5.08 1.26 -1.62
C PHE A 42 4.56 1.45 -0.20
N HIS A 43 3.66 2.41 -0.03
CA HIS A 43 2.93 2.63 1.21
C HIS A 43 1.46 2.24 1.00
N LEU A 44 1.02 1.20 1.70
CA LEU A 44 -0.32 0.65 1.65
C LEU A 44 -1.05 0.96 2.96
N TYR A 45 -1.98 1.90 2.92
CA TYR A 45 -2.94 2.09 4.01
C TYR A 45 -4.06 1.07 3.89
N VAL A 46 -4.47 0.54 5.03
CA VAL A 46 -5.53 -0.46 5.13
C VAL A 46 -6.56 0.01 6.13
N GLU A 47 -7.82 -0.01 5.71
CA GLU A 47 -8.97 0.25 6.56
C GLU A 47 -9.93 -0.94 6.53
N GLU A 48 -10.48 -1.32 7.69
CA GLU A 48 -11.57 -2.29 7.73
C GLU A 48 -12.88 -1.59 7.38
N THR A 49 -13.68 -2.25 6.54
CA THR A 49 -15.00 -1.78 6.11
C THR A 49 -16.01 -2.88 6.38
N GLU A 50 -17.31 -2.55 6.38
CA GLU A 50 -18.38 -3.55 6.56
C GLU A 50 -18.32 -4.70 5.54
N ARG A 51 -17.81 -4.42 4.33
CA ARG A 51 -17.76 -5.38 3.22
C ARG A 51 -16.41 -6.09 3.09
N GLY A 52 -15.40 -5.73 3.87
CA GLY A 52 -14.04 -6.24 3.71
C GLY A 52 -12.97 -5.21 4.04
N TRP A 53 -11.99 -5.07 3.15
CA TRP A 53 -10.82 -4.21 3.36
C TRP A 53 -10.72 -3.13 2.28
N GLY A 54 -10.59 -1.88 2.72
CA GLY A 54 -10.22 -0.75 1.88
C GLY A 54 -8.71 -0.57 1.87
N PHE A 55 -8.16 -0.33 0.68
CA PHE A 55 -6.74 -0.17 0.44
C PHE A 55 -6.47 1.16 -0.25
N ASN A 56 -5.44 1.85 0.21
CA ASN A 56 -4.95 3.07 -0.43
C ASN A 56 -3.42 2.95 -0.60
N LEU A 57 -3.00 2.70 -1.84
CA LEU A 57 -1.63 2.41 -2.25
C LEU A 57 -0.97 3.64 -2.87
N HIS A 58 0.24 3.94 -2.39
CA HIS A 58 1.08 5.06 -2.81
C HIS A 58 2.48 4.55 -3.14
N LEU A 59 3.15 5.18 -4.11
CA LEU A 59 4.58 5.00 -4.36
C LEU A 59 5.31 6.24 -3.84
N ASP A 60 5.97 6.09 -2.70
CA ASP A 60 6.78 7.17 -2.15
C ASP A 60 8.15 7.13 -2.81
N GLN A 61 8.50 8.15 -3.60
CA GLN A 61 9.83 8.26 -4.23
C GLN A 61 10.88 8.93 -3.34
N LYS A 62 10.43 9.78 -2.42
CA LYS A 62 11.29 10.55 -1.51
C LYS A 62 10.60 10.75 -0.17
N GLN A 63 11.36 11.14 0.84
CA GLN A 63 10.80 11.50 2.14
C GLN A 63 9.80 12.66 1.98
N PRO A 64 8.58 12.54 2.52
CA PRO A 64 7.61 13.63 2.48
C PRO A 64 8.16 14.82 3.27
N THR A 65 8.48 15.89 2.57
CA THR A 65 8.75 17.20 3.17
C THR A 65 7.40 17.88 3.34
N TYR A 66 6.89 17.95 4.57
CA TYR A 66 5.67 18.69 4.88
C TYR A 66 5.96 20.19 4.84
N GLU A 67 6.15 20.74 3.64
CA GLU A 67 6.08 22.19 3.43
C GLU A 67 4.62 22.57 3.14
N PRO A 68 4.02 23.51 3.90
CA PRO A 68 2.67 23.98 3.60
C PRO A 68 2.68 24.66 2.23
N GLY A 69 1.98 24.07 1.25
CA GLY A 69 1.80 24.66 -0.08
C GLY A 69 2.41 23.90 -1.25
N ARG A 70 3.10 22.76 -1.03
CA ARG A 70 3.65 21.93 -2.13
C ARG A 70 3.41 20.44 -1.94
N ALA A 71 2.15 20.07 -1.70
CA ALA A 71 1.74 18.72 -2.01
C ALA A 71 1.65 18.58 -3.54
N HIS A 72 2.05 17.41 -4.07
CA HIS A 72 1.78 16.94 -5.43
C HIS A 72 2.84 17.22 -6.51
N ALA A 73 3.94 16.49 -6.42
CA ALA A 73 4.75 16.11 -7.59
C ALA A 73 5.41 14.73 -7.37
N GLY A 74 4.64 13.76 -6.91
CA GLY A 74 5.11 12.38 -6.73
C GLY A 74 4.02 11.42 -7.13
N GLU A 75 3.90 11.17 -8.42
CA GLU A 75 3.29 9.97 -9.04
C GLU A 75 2.21 9.27 -8.18
N TYR A 76 1.07 9.93 -7.95
CA TYR A 76 -0.03 9.31 -7.23
C TYR A 76 -0.76 8.23 -8.05
N GLU A 77 -0.56 8.24 -9.38
CA GLU A 77 -1.26 7.40 -10.34
C GLU A 77 -0.32 7.15 -11.53
N GLY A 78 0.10 5.91 -11.69
CA GLY A 78 1.00 5.49 -12.76
C GLY A 78 0.99 3.97 -12.88
N GLU A 79 1.42 3.47 -14.02
CA GLU A 79 1.43 2.04 -14.37
C GLU A 79 2.05 1.16 -13.28
N VAL A 80 3.06 1.68 -12.57
CA VAL A 80 3.74 0.99 -11.46
C VAL A 80 2.79 0.72 -10.28
N VAL A 81 1.98 1.70 -9.88
CA VAL A 81 1.02 1.57 -8.77
C VAL A 81 -0.13 0.66 -9.16
N GLU A 82 -0.59 0.74 -10.41
CA GLU A 82 -1.67 -0.12 -10.93
C GLU A 82 -1.26 -1.58 -10.99
N ARG A 83 -0.04 -1.86 -11.51
CA ARG A 83 0.53 -3.20 -11.54
C ARG A 83 0.69 -3.78 -10.14
N GLU A 84 1.10 -2.98 -9.16
CA GLU A 84 1.22 -3.43 -7.78
C GLU A 84 -0.16 -3.67 -7.13
N ALA A 85 -1.15 -2.82 -7.40
CA ALA A 85 -2.52 -3.05 -6.95
C ALA A 85 -3.12 -4.34 -7.55
N ALA A 86 -2.87 -4.60 -8.83
CA ALA A 86 -3.27 -5.83 -9.50
C ALA A 86 -2.60 -7.06 -8.87
N ARG A 87 -1.30 -6.97 -8.55
CA ARG A 87 -0.56 -8.02 -7.82
C ARG A 87 -1.16 -8.27 -6.44
N ILE A 88 -1.46 -7.22 -5.66
CA ILE A 88 -2.09 -7.36 -4.34
C ILE A 88 -3.45 -8.06 -4.47
N ARG A 89 -4.29 -7.62 -5.41
CA ARG A 89 -5.59 -8.26 -5.68
C ARG A 89 -5.43 -9.72 -6.07
N ALA A 90 -4.51 -10.07 -6.97
CA ALA A 90 -4.31 -11.45 -7.40
C ALA A 90 -3.91 -12.38 -6.24
N PHE A 91 -3.14 -11.90 -5.26
CA PHE A 91 -2.73 -12.71 -4.10
C PHE A 91 -3.77 -12.79 -2.98
N ILE A 92 -4.64 -11.79 -2.88
CA ILE A 92 -5.62 -11.66 -1.80
C ILE A 92 -6.98 -12.20 -2.27
N ASP A 93 -7.41 -11.94 -3.50
CA ASP A 93 -8.71 -12.38 -4.01
C ASP A 93 -8.77 -13.86 -4.45
N THR A 94 -7.80 -14.69 -4.00
CA THR A 94 -7.79 -16.15 -4.21
C THR A 94 -8.30 -16.87 -2.96
#